data_AF-A0A2A4NPX3-F1
#
_entry.id   AF-A0A2A4NPX3-F1
#
_cell.length_a   1.000
_cell.length_b   1.000
_cell.length_c   1.000
_cell.angle_alpha   90.00
_cell.angle_beta   90.00
_cell.angle_gamma   90.00
#
_symmetry.space_group_name_H-M   'P 1'
#
loop_
_entity.id
_entity.type
_entity.pdbx_description
1 polymer ?
#
loop_
_entity_poly.entity_id
_entity_poly.type
_entity_poly.pdbx_seq_one_letter_code
_entity_poly.pdbx_strand_id
1 'polypeptide(L)' 'MEFYTILRQFADSWVLLGLFSFFIGVVFWVFRPGSKSTYEDTANIPFRHDDKPATAKESGK' A
#
# COMPACT_ATOMS: atom_id res chain seq x y z
N MET A 1 4.25 -36.56 28.61
CA MET A 1 4.63 -35.13 28.74
C MET A 1 5.23 -34.56 27.45
N GLU A 2 6.03 -35.31 26.69
CA GLU A 2 6.58 -34.90 25.38
C GLU A 2 5.56 -34.25 24.40
N PHE A 3 4.47 -34.94 24.10
CA PHE A 3 3.46 -34.44 23.15
C PHE A 3 2.76 -33.15 23.60
N TYR A 4 2.52 -33.02 24.91
CA TYR A 4 1.90 -31.81 25.49
C TYR A 4 2.84 -30.60 25.37
N THR A 5 4.14 -30.80 25.61
CA THR A 5 5.17 -29.75 25.48
C THR A 5 5.24 -29.22 24.05
N ILE A 6 5.20 -30.10 23.05
CA ILE A 6 5.22 -29.72 21.63
C ILE A 6 3.97 -28.88 21.27
N LEU A 7 2.78 -29.36 21.65
CA LEU A 7 1.53 -28.64 21.37
C LEU A 7 1.49 -27.28 22.07
N ARG A 8 2.03 -27.19 23.29
CA ARG A 8 2.11 -25.95 24.07
C ARG A 8 3.04 -24.92 23.42
N GLN A 9 4.22 -25.31 22.97
CA GLN A 9 5.14 -24.39 22.30
C GLN A 9 4.56 -23.84 20.98
N PHE A 10 3.82 -24.68 20.25
CA PHE A 10 3.06 -24.24 19.08
C PHE A 10 1.96 -23.23 19.45
N ALA A 11 1.18 -23.53 20.50
CA ALA A 11 0.12 -22.64 20.97
C ALA A 11 0.66 -21.27 21.45
N ASP A 12 1.78 -21.25 22.17
CA ASP A 12 2.42 -20.01 22.65
C ASP A 12 2.97 -19.14 21.50
N SER A 13 3.19 -19.70 20.31
CA SER A 13 3.74 -18.97 19.16
C SER A 13 2.70 -18.15 18.37
N TRP A 14 1.40 -18.25 18.70
CA TRP A 14 0.31 -17.64 17.93
C TRP A 14 0.39 -16.11 17.85
N VAL A 15 0.73 -15.45 18.96
CA VAL A 15 0.84 -13.98 18.99
C VAL A 15 2.02 -13.51 18.12
N LEU A 16 3.15 -14.22 18.18
CA LEU A 16 4.32 -13.95 17.35
C LEU A 16 4.00 -14.12 15.86
N LEU A 17 3.28 -15.20 15.50
CA LEU A 17 2.80 -15.42 14.13
C LEU A 17 1.83 -14.34 13.66
N GLY A 18 0.96 -13.86 14.55
CA GLY A 18 0.05 -12.74 14.26
C GLY A 18 0.79 -11.45 13.90
N LEU A 19 1.77 -11.06 14.71
CA LEU A 19 2.61 -9.88 14.45
C LEU A 19 3.45 -10.03 13.18
N PHE A 20 4.02 -11.21 12.95
CA PHE A 20 4.79 -11.51 11.74
C PHE A 20 3.92 -11.42 10.47
N SER A 21 2.72 -11.99 10.51
CA SER A 21 1.77 -11.94 9.39
C SER A 21 1.29 -10.51 9.14
N PHE A 22 1.01 -9.74 10.20
CA PHE A 22 0.66 -8.33 10.11
C PHE A 22 1.77 -7.51 9.47
N PHE A 23 3.02 -7.69 9.89
CA PHE A 23 4.18 -7.02 9.32
C PHE A 23 4.29 -7.29 7.81
N ILE A 24 4.22 -8.55 7.39
CA ILE A 24 4.20 -8.92 5.97
C ILE A 24 3.03 -8.27 5.23
N GLY A 25 1.84 -8.24 5.85
CA GLY A 25 0.67 -7.56 5.30
C GLY A 25 0.91 -6.08 5.04
N VAL A 26 1.55 -5.36 5.97
CA VAL A 26 1.93 -3.95 5.80
C VAL A 26 2.95 -3.78 4.68
N VAL A 27 3.96 -4.65 4.63
CA VAL A 27 4.98 -4.62 3.55
C VAL A 27 4.30 -4.76 2.18
N PHE A 28 3.43 -5.76 2.00
CA PHE A 28 2.68 -5.93 0.75
C PHE A 28 1.74 -4.75 0.45
N TRP A 29 1.12 -4.17 1.47
CA TRP A 29 0.25 -3.01 1.31
C TRP A 29 1.00 -1.76 0.83
N VAL A 30 2.22 -1.51 1.35
CA VAL A 30 3.08 -0.41 0.89
C VAL A 30 3.53 -0.61 -0.56
N PHE A 31 3.87 -1.85 -0.94
CA PHE A 31 4.23 -2.16 -2.32
C PHE A 31 3.03 -2.23 -3.28
N ARG A 32 1.78 -2.11 -2.81
CA ARG A 32 0.60 -2.08 -3.67
C ARG A 32 0.64 -0.84 -4.56
N PRO A 33 0.75 -0.98 -5.89
CA PRO A 33 0.96 0.14 -6.82
C PRO A 33 -0.33 0.95 -7.10
N GLY A 34 -1.22 1.07 -6.11
CA GLY A 34 -2.55 1.67 -6.26
C GLY A 34 -2.60 3.18 -6.14
N SER A 35 -1.54 3.84 -5.65
CA SER A 35 -1.56 5.29 -5.43
C SER A 35 -0.93 6.10 -6.57
N LYS A 36 -0.38 5.45 -7.60
CA LYS A 36 0.34 6.14 -8.67
C LYS A 36 -0.56 7.08 -9.50
N SER A 37 -1.82 6.71 -9.74
CA SER A 37 -2.69 7.50 -10.62
C SER A 37 -3.13 8.84 -10.01
N THR A 38 -3.38 8.91 -8.71
CA THR A 38 -3.78 10.17 -8.05
C THR A 38 -2.61 11.13 -7.92
N TYR A 39 -1.40 10.61 -7.65
CA TYR A 39 -0.20 11.45 -7.57
C TYR A 39 0.27 11.95 -8.95
N GLU A 40 0.10 11.17 -10.02
CA GLU A 40 0.42 11.61 -11.38
C GLU A 40 -0.46 12.76 -11.85
N ASP A 41 -1.77 12.74 -11.58
CA ASP A 41 -2.69 13.81 -11.98
C ASP A 41 -2.36 15.14 -11.27
N THR A 42 -2.10 15.08 -9.95
CA THR A 42 -1.74 16.26 -9.15
C THR A 42 -0.35 16.81 -9.51
N ALA A 43 0.64 15.93 -9.70
CA ALA A 43 2.00 16.35 -10.07
C ALA A 43 2.06 16.96 -11.48
N ASN A 44 1.14 16.59 -12.37
CA ASN A 44 1.03 17.18 -13.70
C ASN A 44 0.22 18.48 -13.72
N ILE A 45 -0.35 18.98 -12.61
CA ILE A 45 -1.08 20.27 -12.62
C ILE A 45 -0.20 21.43 -13.12
N PRO A 46 1.06 21.62 -12.67
CA PRO A 46 1.91 22.71 -13.17
C PRO A 46 2.38 22.49 -14.62
N PHE A 47 2.58 21.23 -15.02
CA PHE A 47 3.13 20.86 -16.34
C PHE A 47 2.05 20.52 -17.38
N ARG A 48 0.76 20.59 -17.01
CA ARG A 48 -0.38 20.13 -17.84
C ARG A 48 -0.52 20.88 -19.16
N HIS A 49 0.11 22.04 -19.27
CA HIS A 49 0.07 22.92 -20.44
C HIS A 49 1.46 23.30 -20.95
N ASP A 50 2.50 22.56 -20.53
CA ASP A 50 3.90 22.86 -20.90
C ASP A 50 4.14 22.61 -22.40
N ASP A 51 3.51 21.57 -22.97
CA ASP A 51 3.57 21.28 -24.41
C ASP A 51 2.60 22.13 -25.25
N LYS A 52 1.44 22.51 -24.69
CA LYS A 52 0.35 23.18 -25.42
C LYS A 52 -0.51 24.04 -24.48
N PRO A 53 -0.86 25.28 -24.86
CA PRO A 53 -1.75 26.13 -24.06
C PRO A 53 -3.13 25.49 -23.88
N ALA A 54 -3.77 25.75 -22.74
CA ALA A 54 -5.11 25.27 -22.43
C ALA A 54 -6.11 25.66 -23.53
N THR A 55 -6.95 24.71 -23.95
CA THR A 55 -7.96 24.98 -24.97
C THR A 55 -9.18 25.68 -24.36
N ALA A 56 -9.89 26.51 -25.14
CA ALA A 56 -11.03 27.29 -24.65
C ALA A 56 -12.18 26.44 -24.04
N LYS A 57 -12.21 25.13 -24.29
CA LYS A 57 -13.15 24.18 -23.65
C LYS A 57 -12.76 23.82 -22.21
N GLU A 58 -11.51 24.01 -21.81
CA GLU A 58 -10.95 23.60 -20.52
C GLU A 58 -10.95 24.74 -19.49
N SER A 59 -10.91 26.00 -19.92
CA SER A 59 -10.97 27.19 -19.03
C SER A 59 -12.36 27.53 -18.50
N GLY A 60 -13.40 26.76 -18.88
CA GLY A 60 -14.80 27.07 -18.57
C GLY A 60 -15.51 26.08 -17.62
N LYS A 61 -14.78 25.16 -16.99
CA LYS A 61 -15.32 24.18 -16.03
C LYS A 61 -14.64 24.34 -14.68
#